data_AF-A0A8C3UDJ8-F1
#
_entry.id   AF-A0A8C3UDJ8-F1
#
_cell.length_a   1.000
_cell.length_b   1.000
_cell.length_c   1.000
_cell.angle_alpha   90.00
_cell.angle_beta   90.00
_cell.angle_gamma   90.00
#
_symmetry.space_group_name_H-M   'P 1'
#
loop_
_entity.id
_entity.type
_entity.pdbx_description
1 polymer ?
#
loop_
_entity_poly.entity_id
_entity_poly.type
_entity_poly.pdbx_seq_one_letter_code
_entity_poly.pdbx_strand_id
1 'polypeptide(L)'
;MSPKSCLGCTKGFLFLLNLFFFFLGILLLAFSFWVLFDRQSFAAVLGSPLVSLRVWSYGFSGVGIITMLLGFLGCLGALKEVKVMLGLYFGLLLLLFAAQITVAIIVYTQRATLATKVATYAEELIRGYPAQGPPGDPHESWDAVQQQLGCCGWTRPQDWDQHDDTSTDGDRAIACSCLRAPNSTHKSPWMLPHGLCPMAAPEDIFPRGCKESVQTWLAGNLVTIVGVCIGIGLGELCLVMLSMFLLRNLDSHYEKLLRGL
;
A
#
# COMPACT_ATOMS: atom_id res chain seq x y z
N MET A 1 20.48 -30.38 26.76
CA MET A 1 20.24 -28.94 26.46
C MET A 1 19.18 -28.45 27.45
N SER A 2 19.54 -27.60 28.41
CA SER A 2 18.64 -27.24 29.52
C SER A 2 17.41 -26.48 29.00
N PRO A 3 16.17 -26.82 29.43
CA PRO A 3 14.95 -26.10 29.02
C PRO A 3 15.02 -24.60 29.32
N LYS A 4 15.84 -24.19 30.30
CA LYS A 4 16.09 -22.77 30.62
C LYS A 4 16.85 -22.03 29.51
N SER A 5 17.77 -22.70 28.81
CA SER A 5 18.56 -22.10 27.72
C SER A 5 17.71 -21.87 26.46
N CYS A 6 16.82 -22.82 26.13
CA CYS A 6 15.90 -22.68 25.00
C CYS A 6 14.90 -21.53 25.20
N LEU A 7 14.33 -21.42 26.42
CA LEU A 7 13.42 -20.32 26.77
C LEU A 7 14.09 -18.94 26.68
N GLY A 8 15.33 -18.84 27.17
CA GLY A 8 16.13 -17.61 27.07
C GLY A 8 16.40 -17.20 25.61
N CYS A 9 16.79 -18.15 24.76
CA CYS A 9 17.00 -17.90 23.32
C CYS A 9 15.72 -17.43 22.63
N THR A 10 14.59 -18.12 22.85
CA THR A 10 13.31 -17.74 22.25
C THR A 10 12.85 -16.35 22.69
N LYS A 11 12.99 -16.04 23.98
CA LYS A 11 12.69 -14.70 24.52
C LYS A 11 13.58 -13.63 23.89
N GLY A 12 14.88 -13.85 23.83
CA GLY A 12 15.83 -12.92 23.22
C GLY A 12 15.54 -12.69 21.74
N PHE A 13 15.27 -13.75 20.99
CA PHE A 13 14.93 -13.65 19.57
C PHE A 13 13.61 -12.91 19.35
N LEU A 14 12.55 -13.26 20.09
CA LEU A 14 11.24 -12.61 19.97
C LEU A 14 11.33 -11.11 20.32
N PHE A 15 12.11 -10.76 21.35
CA PHE A 15 12.36 -9.38 21.72
C PHE A 15 13.09 -8.61 20.62
N LEU A 16 14.21 -9.14 20.11
CA LEU A 16 14.99 -8.47 19.06
C LEU A 16 14.17 -8.27 17.78
N LEU A 17 13.41 -9.28 17.38
CA LEU A 17 12.58 -9.22 16.18
C LEU A 17 11.44 -8.19 16.32
N ASN A 18 10.77 -8.16 17.47
CA ASN A 18 9.73 -7.16 17.73
C ASN A 18 10.30 -5.75 17.88
N LEU A 19 11.52 -5.61 18.41
CA LEU A 19 12.20 -4.33 18.52
C LEU A 19 12.54 -3.77 17.14
N PHE A 20 13.01 -4.64 16.23
CA PHE A 20 13.22 -4.28 14.84
C PHE A 20 11.91 -3.81 14.18
N PHE A 21 10.81 -4.55 14.32
CA PHE A 21 9.52 -4.15 13.77
C PHE A 21 8.97 -2.86 14.40
N PHE A 22 9.20 -2.64 15.69
CA PHE A 22 8.82 -1.40 16.37
C PHE A 22 9.49 -0.19 15.72
N PHE A 23 10.81 -0.23 15.53
CA PHE A 23 11.54 0.85 14.86
C PHE A 23 11.16 0.98 13.39
N LEU A 24 10.93 -0.13 12.68
CA LEU A 24 10.42 -0.08 11.31
C LEU A 24 9.05 0.63 11.25
N GLY A 25 8.15 0.35 12.19
CA GLY A 25 6.86 1.02 12.31
C GLY A 25 6.99 2.53 12.55
N ILE A 26 7.92 2.94 13.42
CA ILE A 26 8.24 4.38 13.65
C ILE A 26 8.75 5.03 12.37
N LEU A 27 9.69 4.39 11.65
CA LEU A 27 10.25 4.92 10.41
C LEU A 27 9.18 5.06 9.33
N LEU A 28 8.32 4.05 9.16
CA LEU A 28 7.20 4.10 8.23
C LEU A 28 6.22 5.22 8.57
N LEU A 29 5.91 5.40 9.87
CA LEU A 29 5.06 6.48 10.34
C LEU A 29 5.65 7.86 10.10
N ALA A 30 6.91 8.04 10.45
CA ALA A 30 7.63 9.30 10.26
C ALA A 30 7.68 9.68 8.78
N PHE A 31 7.99 8.71 7.91
CA PHE A 31 7.98 8.91 6.46
C PHE A 31 6.58 9.28 5.94
N SER A 32 5.54 8.58 6.41
CA SER A 32 4.17 8.86 6.00
C SER A 32 3.72 10.27 6.40
N PHE A 33 4.05 10.70 7.62
CA PHE A 33 3.73 12.05 8.08
C PHE A 33 4.56 13.12 7.38
N TRP A 34 5.84 12.87 7.13
CA TRP A 34 6.68 13.78 6.33
C TRP A 34 6.03 14.07 4.98
N VAL A 35 5.58 13.03 4.29
CA VAL A 35 4.92 13.16 2.98
C VAL A 35 3.56 13.87 3.09
N LEU A 36 2.79 13.67 4.17
CA LEU A 36 1.52 14.37 4.38
C LEU A 36 1.68 15.87 4.61
N PHE A 37 2.64 16.25 5.46
CA PHE A 37 2.79 17.60 5.99
C PHE A 37 3.75 18.48 5.20
N ASP A 38 4.80 17.91 4.59
CA ASP A 38 5.83 18.68 3.87
C ASP A 38 6.05 18.17 2.43
N ARG A 39 5.01 18.37 1.62
CA ARG A 39 5.01 17.95 0.21
C ARG A 39 5.99 18.73 -0.65
N GLN A 40 6.20 20.01 -0.35
CA GLN A 40 7.07 20.86 -1.16
C GLN A 40 8.53 20.48 -0.98
N SER A 41 8.97 20.20 0.25
CA SER A 41 10.32 19.68 0.48
C SER A 41 10.50 18.27 -0.09
N PHE A 42 9.49 17.41 0.01
CA PHE A 42 9.54 16.08 -0.60
C PHE A 42 9.63 16.15 -2.14
N ALA A 43 8.85 17.03 -2.77
CA ALA A 43 8.89 17.28 -4.21
C ALA A 43 10.27 17.78 -4.66
N ALA A 44 10.86 18.70 -3.90
CA ALA A 44 12.17 19.26 -4.19
C ALA A 44 13.30 18.22 -4.11
N VAL A 45 13.18 17.23 -3.23
CA VAL A 45 14.17 16.14 -3.08
C VAL A 45 14.05 15.10 -4.19
N LEU A 46 12.84 14.80 -4.67
CA LEU A 46 12.59 13.72 -5.64
C LEU A 46 12.40 14.17 -7.10
N GLY A 47 12.29 15.48 -7.36
CA GLY A 47 12.35 16.07 -8.71
C GLY A 47 11.29 15.56 -9.69
N SER A 48 10.16 15.03 -9.22
CA SER A 48 9.10 14.44 -10.05
C SER A 48 7.71 14.96 -9.67
N PRO A 49 6.77 15.09 -10.62
CA PRO A 49 5.40 15.45 -10.29
C PRO A 49 4.81 14.37 -9.39
N LEU A 50 4.47 14.78 -8.17
CA LEU A 50 4.13 13.88 -7.09
C LEU A 50 2.74 13.26 -7.31
N VAL A 51 2.73 12.12 -8.00
CA VAL A 51 1.71 11.07 -7.96
C VAL A 51 1.05 10.98 -6.58
N SER A 52 -0.29 11.03 -6.50
CA SER A 52 -1.11 11.07 -5.26
C SER A 52 -0.52 10.33 -4.06
N LEU A 53 0.39 10.99 -3.36
CA LEU A 53 1.08 10.41 -2.23
C LEU A 53 0.15 10.26 -1.05
N ARG A 54 -0.99 10.96 -1.05
CA ARG A 54 -1.85 11.06 0.12
C ARG A 54 -2.55 9.75 0.44
N VAL A 55 -3.14 9.09 -0.57
CA VAL A 55 -3.80 7.79 -0.39
C VAL A 55 -2.78 6.74 0.08
N TRP A 56 -1.63 6.67 -0.59
CA TRP A 56 -0.54 5.77 -0.23
C TRP A 56 0.02 6.06 1.17
N SER A 57 0.17 7.33 1.53
CA SER A 57 0.70 7.74 2.84
C SER A 57 -0.30 7.51 3.98
N TYR A 58 -1.61 7.64 3.76
CA TYR A 58 -2.60 7.18 4.72
C TYR A 58 -2.51 5.67 4.94
N GLY A 59 -2.31 4.89 3.86
CA GLY A 59 -2.08 3.45 3.94
C GLY A 59 -0.82 3.10 4.74
N PHE A 60 0.32 3.71 4.39
CA PHE A 60 1.59 3.49 5.10
C PHE A 60 1.55 3.95 6.55
N SER A 61 0.81 5.02 6.86
CA SER A 61 0.57 5.44 8.24
C SER A 61 -0.21 4.38 9.02
N GLY A 62 -1.31 3.85 8.46
CA GLY A 62 -2.06 2.76 9.08
C GLY A 62 -1.21 1.52 9.36
N VAL A 63 -0.44 1.07 8.36
CA VAL A 63 0.50 -0.05 8.51
C VAL A 63 1.55 0.25 9.58
N GLY A 64 2.17 1.42 9.54
CA GLY A 64 3.19 1.83 10.51
C GLY A 64 2.68 1.87 11.96
N ILE A 65 1.46 2.37 12.19
CA ILE A 65 0.82 2.36 13.52
C ILE A 65 0.63 0.93 14.01
N ILE A 66 0.04 0.06 13.18
CA ILE A 66 -0.23 -1.34 13.57
C ILE A 66 1.09 -2.06 13.86
N THR A 67 2.10 -1.93 12.99
CA THR A 67 3.41 -2.55 13.18
C THR A 67 4.12 -2.02 14.44
N MET A 68 4.06 -0.71 14.70
CA MET A 68 4.61 -0.10 15.91
C MET A 68 3.92 -0.63 17.18
N LEU A 69 2.58 -0.68 17.19
CA LEU A 69 1.82 -1.18 18.35
C LEU A 69 2.12 -2.66 18.63
N LEU A 70 2.15 -3.49 17.59
CA LEU A 70 2.47 -4.91 17.72
C LEU A 70 3.90 -5.12 18.20
N GLY A 71 4.87 -4.41 17.61
CA GLY A 71 6.26 -4.46 18.04
C GLY A 71 6.43 -4.05 19.51
N PHE A 72 5.71 -3.01 19.95
CA PHE A 72 5.73 -2.57 21.35
C PHE A 72 5.14 -3.63 22.30
N LEU A 73 3.98 -4.19 21.97
CA LEU A 73 3.34 -5.25 22.76
C LEU A 73 4.21 -6.51 22.83
N GLY A 74 4.79 -6.93 21.70
CA GLY A 74 5.69 -8.08 21.63
C GLY A 74 6.97 -7.86 22.46
N CYS A 75 7.55 -6.65 22.41
CA CYS A 75 8.70 -6.28 23.23
C CYS A 75 8.38 -6.32 24.73
N LEU A 76 7.29 -5.67 25.15
CA LEU A 76 6.90 -5.63 26.56
C LEU A 76 6.51 -7.02 27.07
N GLY A 77 5.77 -7.79 26.27
CA GLY A 77 5.39 -9.17 26.60
C GLY A 77 6.61 -10.07 26.82
N ALA A 78 7.64 -9.96 25.98
CA ALA A 78 8.87 -10.72 26.10
C ALA A 78 9.77 -10.23 27.26
N LEU A 79 9.93 -8.91 27.44
CA LEU A 79 10.80 -8.33 28.47
C LEU A 79 10.23 -8.49 29.88
N LYS A 80 8.97 -8.08 30.07
CA LYS A 80 8.32 -8.02 31.39
C LYS A 80 7.65 -9.33 31.79
N GLU A 81 7.63 -10.33 30.91
CA GLU A 81 7.02 -11.64 31.16
C GLU A 81 5.54 -11.55 31.58
N VAL A 82 4.85 -10.49 31.15
CA VAL A 82 3.45 -10.24 31.45
C VAL A 82 2.59 -11.04 30.49
N LYS A 83 2.01 -12.14 30.98
CA LYS A 83 1.15 -13.06 30.20
C LYS A 83 0.04 -12.34 29.45
N VAL A 84 -0.59 -11.34 30.06
CA VAL A 84 -1.68 -10.59 29.43
C VAL A 84 -1.19 -9.86 28.18
N MET A 85 -0.04 -9.19 28.24
CA MET A 85 0.52 -8.47 27.09
C MET A 85 0.96 -9.43 25.98
N LEU A 86 1.59 -10.55 26.34
CA LEU A 86 1.97 -11.58 25.37
C LEU A 86 0.75 -12.27 24.75
N GLY A 87 -0.32 -12.47 25.53
CA GLY A 87 -1.60 -13.00 25.07
C GLY A 87 -2.33 -12.04 24.12
N LEU A 88 -2.33 -10.74 24.41
CA LEU A 88 -2.84 -9.70 23.51
C LEU A 88 -2.07 -9.67 22.20
N TYR A 89 -0.74 -9.68 22.25
CA TYR A 89 0.12 -9.75 21.07
C TYR A 89 -0.21 -11.00 20.22
N PHE A 90 -0.28 -12.18 20.83
CA PHE A 90 -0.67 -13.41 20.16
C PHE A 90 -2.08 -13.33 19.52
N GLY A 91 -3.06 -12.81 20.26
CA GLY A 91 -4.43 -12.67 19.76
C GLY A 91 -4.53 -11.73 18.57
N LEU A 92 -3.80 -10.61 18.59
CA LEU A 92 -3.76 -9.66 17.48
C LEU A 92 -3.09 -10.26 16.23
N LEU A 93 -2.00 -11.03 16.39
CA LEU A 93 -1.39 -11.76 15.28
C LEU A 93 -2.34 -12.81 14.69
N LEU A 94 -3.10 -13.53 15.52
CA LEU A 94 -4.10 -14.46 14.98
C LEU A 94 -5.21 -13.74 14.20
N LEU A 95 -5.64 -12.58 14.68
CA LEU A 95 -6.65 -11.77 14.01
C LEU A 95 -6.13 -11.25 12.66
N LEU A 96 -4.88 -10.79 12.61
CA LEU A 96 -4.24 -10.35 11.37
C LEU A 96 -4.07 -11.49 10.37
N PHE A 97 -3.62 -12.66 10.81
CA PHE A 97 -3.53 -13.84 9.97
C PHE A 97 -4.90 -14.25 9.42
N ALA A 98 -5.93 -14.26 10.26
CA ALA A 98 -7.30 -14.54 9.82
C ALA A 98 -7.78 -13.51 8.78
N ALA A 99 -7.50 -12.22 8.99
CA ALA A 99 -7.84 -11.16 8.04
C ALA A 99 -7.12 -11.36 6.70
N GLN A 100 -5.85 -11.75 6.69
CA GLN A 100 -5.11 -12.07 5.46
C GLN A 100 -5.77 -13.21 4.68
N ILE A 101 -6.15 -14.30 5.36
CA ILE A 101 -6.85 -15.43 4.73
C ILE A 101 -8.21 -14.98 4.19
N THR A 102 -8.97 -14.18 4.94
CA THR A 102 -10.26 -13.64 4.48
C THR A 102 -10.09 -12.78 3.23
N VAL A 103 -9.12 -11.86 3.22
CA VAL A 103 -8.83 -11.01 2.05
C VAL A 103 -8.42 -11.87 0.85
N ALA A 104 -7.55 -12.87 1.04
CA ALA A 104 -7.14 -13.77 -0.03
C ALA A 104 -8.32 -14.54 -0.64
N ILE A 105 -9.24 -15.05 0.21
CA ILE A 105 -10.45 -15.75 -0.25
C ILE A 105 -11.37 -14.79 -1.02
N ILE A 106 -11.58 -13.58 -0.52
CA ILE A 106 -12.43 -12.57 -1.20
C ILE A 106 -11.84 -12.23 -2.58
N VAL A 107 -10.54 -11.93 -2.65
CA VAL A 107 -9.87 -11.60 -3.91
C VAL A 107 -9.98 -12.74 -4.91
N TYR A 108 -9.82 -13.99 -4.46
CA TYR A 108 -9.91 -15.16 -5.33
C TYR A 108 -11.34 -15.41 -5.83
N THR A 109 -12.32 -15.42 -4.91
CA THR A 109 -13.72 -15.78 -5.21
C THR A 109 -14.47 -14.67 -5.95
N GLN A 110 -14.20 -13.40 -5.61
CA GLN A 110 -14.88 -12.23 -6.16
C GLN A 110 -14.07 -11.51 -7.24
N ARG A 111 -13.06 -12.16 -7.84
CA ARG A 111 -12.18 -11.55 -8.86
C ARG A 111 -12.92 -10.86 -10.00
N ALA A 112 -14.02 -11.45 -10.48
CA ALA A 112 -14.82 -10.88 -11.56
C ALA A 112 -15.57 -9.62 -11.10
N THR A 113 -16.17 -9.67 -9.92
CA THR A 113 -16.87 -8.53 -9.31
C THR A 113 -15.90 -7.39 -9.00
N LEU A 114 -14.71 -7.70 -8.47
CA LEU A 114 -13.65 -6.73 -8.25
C LEU A 114 -13.21 -6.08 -9.56
N ALA A 115 -13.00 -6.85 -10.62
CA ALA A 115 -12.66 -6.32 -11.94
C ALA A 115 -13.73 -5.34 -12.47
N THR A 116 -15.01 -5.68 -12.29
CA THR A 116 -16.11 -4.77 -12.66
C THR A 116 -16.13 -3.50 -11.79
N LYS A 117 -15.94 -3.63 -10.47
CA LYS A 117 -15.91 -2.47 -9.55
C LYS A 117 -14.75 -1.53 -9.85
N VAL A 118 -13.57 -2.07 -10.14
CA VAL A 118 -12.41 -1.28 -10.56
C VAL A 118 -12.69 -0.58 -11.89
N ALA A 119 -13.32 -1.25 -12.86
CA ALA A 119 -13.72 -0.64 -14.12
C ALA A 119 -14.69 0.54 -13.91
N THR A 120 -15.76 0.33 -13.12
CA THR A 120 -16.71 1.40 -12.78
C THR A 120 -16.03 2.57 -12.09
N TYR A 121 -15.14 2.30 -11.13
CA TYR A 121 -14.40 3.35 -10.43
C TYR A 121 -13.47 4.13 -11.37
N ALA A 122 -12.78 3.46 -12.29
CA ALA A 122 -11.95 4.11 -13.30
C ALA A 122 -12.79 5.00 -14.24
N GLU A 123 -13.96 4.52 -14.69
CA GLU A 123 -14.89 5.30 -15.50
C GLU A 123 -15.43 6.52 -14.74
N GLU A 124 -15.76 6.38 -13.45
CA GLU A 124 -16.18 7.50 -12.59
C GLU A 124 -15.06 8.54 -12.42
N LEU A 125 -13.81 8.09 -12.28
CA LEU A 125 -12.64 8.99 -12.21
C LEU A 125 -12.42 9.77 -13.51
N ILE A 126 -12.67 9.16 -14.67
CA ILE A 126 -12.60 9.83 -15.97
C ILE A 126 -13.75 10.82 -16.11
N ARG A 127 -14.99 10.41 -15.79
CA ARG A 127 -16.18 11.28 -15.90
C ARG A 127 -16.12 12.49 -14.99
N GLY A 128 -15.63 12.32 -13.76
CA GLY A 128 -15.50 13.40 -12.77
C GLY A 128 -14.19 14.18 -12.85
N TYR A 129 -13.37 13.95 -13.87
CA TYR A 129 -12.04 14.55 -13.97
C TYR A 129 -12.15 16.08 -14.12
N PRO A 130 -11.34 16.87 -13.40
CA PRO A 130 -11.47 18.33 -13.44
C PRO A 130 -10.95 18.90 -14.77
N ALA A 131 -11.76 19.76 -15.39
CA ALA A 131 -11.41 20.41 -16.66
C ALA A 131 -10.24 21.39 -16.53
N GLN A 132 -10.11 22.07 -15.39
CA GLN A 132 -9.06 23.04 -15.11
C GLN A 132 -8.56 22.91 -13.68
N GLY A 133 -7.26 23.14 -13.48
CA GLY A 133 -6.61 23.14 -12.16
C GLY A 133 -6.01 21.79 -11.76
N PRO A 134 -5.27 21.74 -10.63
CA PRO A 134 -4.68 20.50 -10.16
C PRO A 134 -5.78 19.52 -9.74
N PRO A 135 -5.67 18.24 -10.12
CA PRO A 135 -6.66 17.25 -9.73
C PRO A 135 -6.78 17.10 -8.21
N GLY A 136 -7.97 16.73 -7.73
CA GLY A 136 -8.10 16.23 -6.36
C GLY A 136 -7.36 14.90 -6.16
N ASP A 137 -7.13 14.49 -4.91
CA ASP A 137 -6.34 13.28 -4.58
C ASP A 137 -6.68 12.01 -5.39
N PRO A 138 -7.97 11.69 -5.73
CA PRO A 138 -8.30 10.53 -6.54
C PRO A 138 -7.83 10.66 -8.00
N HIS A 139 -7.91 11.86 -8.58
CA HIS A 139 -7.52 12.12 -9.96
C HIS A 139 -6.00 12.27 -10.11
N GLU A 140 -5.29 12.76 -9.08
CA GLU A 140 -3.82 12.70 -9.03
C GLU A 140 -3.32 11.25 -9.02
N SER A 141 -4.07 10.33 -8.38
CA SER A 141 -3.73 8.89 -8.39
C SER A 141 -3.93 8.31 -9.78
N TRP A 142 -4.97 8.77 -10.48
CA TRP A 142 -5.27 8.35 -11.83
C TRP A 142 -4.19 8.79 -12.82
N ASP A 143 -3.74 10.04 -12.74
CA ASP A 143 -2.64 10.58 -13.55
C ASP A 143 -1.36 9.75 -13.40
N ALA A 144 -1.08 9.35 -12.16
CA ALA A 144 0.05 8.50 -11.86
C ALA A 144 -0.03 7.13 -12.51
N VAL A 145 -1.19 6.49 -12.46
CA VAL A 145 -1.41 5.19 -13.10
C VAL A 145 -1.16 5.30 -14.60
N GLN A 146 -1.67 6.36 -15.24
CA GLN A 146 -1.48 6.61 -16.67
C GLN A 146 0.00 6.80 -17.04
N GLN A 147 0.72 7.63 -16.29
CA GLN A 147 2.15 7.87 -16.53
C GLN A 147 3.04 6.67 -16.21
N GLN A 148 2.85 6.01 -15.06
CA GLN A 148 3.69 4.89 -14.61
C GLN A 148 3.51 3.63 -15.45
N LEU A 149 2.28 3.37 -15.90
CA LEU A 149 1.97 2.20 -16.72
C LEU A 149 1.96 2.51 -18.22
N GLY A 150 2.24 3.75 -18.61
CA GLY A 150 2.27 4.20 -20.00
C GLY A 150 0.96 3.89 -20.74
N CYS A 151 -0.17 4.25 -20.14
CA CYS A 151 -1.51 3.94 -20.62
C CYS A 151 -2.41 5.18 -20.61
N CYS A 152 -3.51 5.13 -21.34
CA CYS A 152 -4.48 6.23 -21.37
C CYS A 152 -5.92 5.73 -21.43
N GLY A 153 -6.79 6.34 -20.62
CA GLY A 153 -8.16 5.88 -20.40
C GLY A 153 -8.20 4.53 -19.67
N TRP A 154 -9.38 3.94 -19.54
CA TRP A 154 -9.52 2.63 -18.91
C TRP A 154 -9.34 1.50 -19.94
N THR A 155 -10.17 1.51 -20.97
CA THR A 155 -10.11 0.56 -22.09
C THR A 155 -9.32 1.12 -23.25
N ARG A 156 -9.49 2.41 -23.59
CA ARG A 156 -8.80 3.08 -24.70
C ARG A 156 -8.70 4.59 -24.46
N PRO A 157 -7.83 5.31 -25.21
CA PRO A 157 -7.76 6.77 -25.13
C PRO A 157 -9.09 7.48 -25.44
N GLN A 158 -9.96 6.89 -26.25
CA GLN A 158 -11.28 7.43 -26.58
C GLN A 158 -12.25 7.44 -25.40
N ASP A 159 -11.93 6.81 -24.27
CA ASP A 159 -12.76 6.91 -23.06
C ASP A 159 -12.89 8.36 -22.56
N TRP A 160 -11.97 9.24 -22.96
CA TRP A 160 -12.00 10.67 -22.70
C TRP A 160 -12.97 11.45 -23.59
N ASP A 161 -13.35 10.91 -24.76
CA ASP A 161 -14.33 11.55 -25.66
C ASP A 161 -15.71 11.67 -25.00
N GLN A 162 -16.00 10.81 -23.99
CA GLN A 162 -17.26 10.83 -23.25
C GLN A 162 -17.33 11.94 -22.17
N HIS A 163 -16.24 12.68 -21.95
CA HIS A 163 -16.21 13.81 -21.01
C HIS A 163 -16.78 15.11 -21.64
N ASP A 164 -17.08 15.10 -22.93
CA ASP A 164 -17.24 16.29 -23.79
C ASP A 164 -18.69 16.70 -24.09
N ASP A 165 -19.67 16.33 -23.25
CA ASP A 165 -21.09 16.69 -23.45
C ASP A 165 -21.38 18.20 -23.33
N THR A 166 -20.36 19.05 -23.15
CA THR A 166 -20.51 20.51 -22.95
C THR A 166 -19.69 21.41 -23.87
N SER A 167 -18.84 20.89 -24.76
CA SER A 167 -18.12 21.75 -25.71
C SER A 167 -18.92 21.92 -27.02
N THR A 168 -19.15 23.17 -27.39
CA THR A 168 -19.85 23.55 -28.63
C THR A 168 -18.88 23.73 -29.80
N ASP A 169 -17.64 23.27 -29.63
CA ASP A 169 -16.55 23.40 -30.60
C ASP A 169 -15.70 22.13 -30.48
N GLY A 170 -15.39 21.48 -31.61
CA GLY A 170 -14.89 20.09 -31.69
C GLY A 170 -13.49 19.82 -31.13
N ASP A 171 -13.09 20.50 -30.07
CA ASP A 171 -11.80 20.39 -29.39
C ASP A 171 -11.85 19.27 -28.35
N ARG A 172 -11.62 18.04 -28.81
CA ARG A 172 -11.44 16.87 -27.95
C ARG A 172 -10.29 17.10 -26.97
N ALA A 173 -10.56 16.88 -25.70
CA ALA A 173 -9.57 17.02 -24.63
C ALA A 173 -9.29 15.68 -23.93
N ILE A 174 -8.07 15.52 -23.43
CA ILE A 174 -7.60 14.31 -22.75
C ILE A 174 -6.83 14.70 -21.50
N ALA A 175 -6.77 13.84 -20.47
CA ALA A 175 -5.90 14.15 -19.34
C ALA A 175 -4.46 14.32 -19.82
N CYS A 176 -3.79 15.37 -19.35
CA CYS A 176 -2.40 15.64 -19.71
C CYS A 176 -1.45 14.48 -19.34
N SER A 177 -1.82 13.68 -18.34
CA SER A 177 -1.16 12.43 -17.93
C SER A 177 -1.25 11.29 -18.95
N CYS A 178 -2.05 11.42 -20.01
CA CYS A 178 -2.04 10.49 -21.15
C CYS A 178 -0.95 10.77 -22.19
N LEU A 179 -0.30 11.93 -22.11
CA LEU A 179 0.77 12.30 -23.02
C LEU A 179 2.06 11.60 -22.63
N ARG A 180 2.73 10.98 -23.60
CA ARG A 180 4.14 10.59 -23.45
C ARG A 180 4.92 11.86 -23.17
N ALA A 181 5.76 11.84 -22.13
CA ALA A 181 6.58 13.00 -21.74
C ALA A 181 7.14 13.68 -23.00
N PRO A 182 6.87 14.98 -23.22
CA PRO A 182 7.08 15.58 -24.51
C PRO A 182 8.56 15.51 -24.84
N ASN A 183 8.87 15.07 -26.05
CA ASN A 183 10.09 15.51 -26.68
C ASN A 183 9.91 17.01 -26.99
N SER A 184 10.17 17.85 -25.98
CA SER A 184 10.55 19.26 -26.11
C SER A 184 9.72 20.15 -27.06
N THR A 185 8.48 20.51 -26.71
CA THR A 185 7.80 21.67 -27.34
C THR A 185 7.09 22.61 -26.36
N HIS A 186 6.88 22.22 -25.10
CA HIS A 186 6.39 23.15 -24.07
C HIS A 186 7.53 24.02 -23.53
N LYS A 187 7.41 25.35 -23.70
CA LYS A 187 8.39 26.38 -23.27
C LYS A 187 8.54 26.57 -21.75
N SER A 188 8.12 25.60 -20.93
CA SER A 188 8.31 25.60 -19.48
C SER A 188 8.72 24.20 -18.99
N PRO A 189 10.02 23.92 -18.77
CA PRO A 189 10.55 22.57 -18.56
C PRO A 189 10.19 21.88 -17.23
N TRP A 190 9.47 22.53 -16.31
CA TRP A 190 9.44 22.14 -14.89
C TRP A 190 8.05 21.83 -14.31
N MET A 191 6.99 21.87 -15.11
CA MET A 191 5.64 21.50 -14.66
C MET A 191 4.99 20.67 -15.75
N LEU A 192 4.73 19.39 -15.45
CA LEU A 192 3.80 18.63 -16.28
C LEU A 192 2.44 19.34 -16.20
N PRO A 193 1.78 19.59 -17.35
CA PRO A 193 0.45 20.17 -17.32
C PRO A 193 -0.49 19.20 -16.58
N HIS A 194 -1.37 19.76 -15.74
CA HIS A 194 -2.38 19.05 -14.97
C HIS A 194 -3.76 19.38 -15.52
N GLY A 195 -4.73 18.50 -15.32
CA GLY A 195 -6.07 18.68 -15.87
C GLY A 195 -6.15 18.19 -17.32
N LEU A 196 -7.04 18.80 -18.09
CA LEU A 196 -7.24 18.46 -19.49
C LEU A 196 -6.27 19.22 -20.40
N CYS A 197 -5.68 18.50 -21.34
CA CYS A 197 -4.87 19.01 -22.42
C CYS A 197 -5.63 18.85 -23.76
N PRO A 198 -5.46 19.78 -24.71
CA PRO A 198 -6.00 19.60 -26.05
C PRO A 198 -5.39 18.35 -26.70
N MET A 199 -6.14 17.67 -27.57
CA MET A 199 -5.64 16.48 -28.26
C MET A 199 -4.34 16.81 -29.01
N ALA A 200 -3.24 16.19 -28.59
CA ALA A 200 -1.97 16.19 -29.32
C ALA A 200 -2.03 15.23 -30.53
N ALA A 201 -0.99 15.21 -31.35
CA ALA A 201 -0.89 14.23 -32.43
C ALA A 201 -1.05 12.80 -31.86
N PRO A 202 -1.68 11.86 -32.58
CA PRO A 202 -1.89 10.49 -32.08
C PRO A 202 -0.60 9.78 -31.63
N GLU A 203 0.54 10.21 -32.16
CA GLU A 203 1.88 9.70 -31.83
C GLU A 203 2.36 10.10 -30.43
N ASP A 204 1.80 11.15 -29.84
CA ASP A 204 2.18 11.66 -28.51
C ASP A 204 1.35 11.05 -27.37
N ILE A 205 0.31 10.28 -27.69
CA ILE A 205 -0.64 9.71 -26.72
C ILE A 205 -0.29 8.24 -26.45
N PHE A 206 -0.42 7.80 -25.20
CA PHE A 206 -0.33 6.36 -24.89
C PHE A 206 -1.46 5.57 -25.58
N PRO A 207 -1.15 4.58 -26.44
CA PRO A 207 -2.13 3.96 -27.33
C PRO A 207 -2.94 2.84 -26.66
N ARG A 208 -2.51 2.35 -25.50
CA ARG A 208 -3.15 1.24 -24.77
C ARG A 208 -3.97 1.77 -23.60
N GLY A 209 -5.09 1.11 -23.32
CA GLY A 209 -5.89 1.36 -22.13
C GLY A 209 -5.24 0.83 -20.85
N CYS A 210 -5.51 1.48 -19.72
CA CYS A 210 -4.92 1.09 -18.45
C CYS A 210 -5.37 -0.28 -17.94
N LYS A 211 -6.54 -0.77 -18.35
CA LYS A 211 -6.97 -2.15 -18.05
C LYS A 211 -5.97 -3.18 -18.55
N GLU A 212 -5.52 -3.04 -19.81
CA GLU A 212 -4.54 -3.96 -20.41
C GLU A 212 -3.18 -3.81 -19.72
N SER A 213 -2.68 -2.58 -19.55
CA SER A 213 -1.39 -2.33 -18.91
C SER A 213 -1.34 -2.83 -17.46
N VAL A 214 -2.42 -2.65 -16.68
CA VAL A 214 -2.54 -3.19 -15.32
C VAL A 214 -2.51 -4.71 -15.34
N GLN A 215 -3.23 -5.35 -16.25
CA GLN A 215 -3.23 -6.81 -16.38
C GLN A 215 -1.85 -7.35 -16.77
N THR A 216 -1.17 -6.71 -17.72
CA THR A 216 0.19 -7.08 -18.12
C THR A 216 1.18 -6.88 -16.97
N TRP A 217 1.08 -5.76 -16.24
CA TRP A 217 1.92 -5.51 -15.08
C TRP A 217 1.69 -6.53 -13.97
N LEU A 218 0.43 -6.86 -13.66
CA LEU A 218 0.07 -7.88 -12.68
C LEU A 218 0.62 -9.25 -13.09
N ALA A 219 0.45 -9.66 -14.35
CA ALA A 219 0.95 -10.93 -14.85
C ALA A 219 2.49 -11.02 -14.77
N GLY A 220 3.19 -9.92 -15.12
CA GLY A 220 4.65 -9.85 -15.04
C GLY A 220 5.20 -9.86 -13.61
N ASN A 221 4.45 -9.33 -12.64
CA ASN A 221 4.89 -9.21 -11.24
C ASN A 221 4.20 -10.20 -10.28
N LEU A 222 3.39 -11.13 -10.81
CA LEU A 222 2.56 -12.03 -10.02
C LEU A 222 3.39 -12.87 -9.03
N VAL A 223 4.54 -13.39 -9.48
CA VAL A 223 5.43 -14.20 -8.64
C VAL A 223 5.95 -13.39 -7.44
N THR A 224 6.36 -12.14 -7.68
CA THR A 224 6.84 -11.25 -6.61
C THR A 224 5.73 -10.93 -5.62
N ILE A 225 4.54 -10.55 -6.11
CA ILE A 225 3.39 -10.19 -5.27
C ILE A 225 2.98 -11.39 -4.39
N VAL A 226 2.78 -12.56 -4.99
CA VAL A 226 2.40 -13.77 -4.26
C VAL A 226 3.51 -14.20 -3.29
N GLY A 227 4.78 -14.10 -3.70
CA GLY A 227 5.92 -14.41 -2.86
C GLY A 227 5.98 -13.53 -1.61
N VAL A 228 5.77 -12.22 -1.74
CA VAL A 228 5.69 -11.29 -0.60
C VAL A 228 4.53 -11.65 0.33
N CYS A 229 3.34 -11.93 -0.20
CA CYS A 229 2.18 -12.32 0.61
C CYS A 229 2.43 -13.62 1.40
N ILE A 230 3.03 -14.63 0.77
CA ILE A 230 3.40 -15.89 1.44
C ILE A 230 4.45 -15.62 2.53
N GLY A 231 5.46 -14.79 2.24
CA GLY A 231 6.49 -14.42 3.20
C GLY A 231 5.93 -13.74 4.45
N ILE A 232 4.98 -12.82 4.27
CA ILE A 232 4.26 -12.16 5.38
C ILE A 232 3.52 -13.19 6.22
N GLY A 233 2.72 -14.06 5.60
CA GLY A 233 1.94 -15.08 6.31
C GLY A 233 2.83 -16.09 7.07
N LEU A 234 3.96 -16.51 6.48
CA LEU A 234 4.92 -17.39 7.17
C LEU A 234 5.63 -16.69 8.33
N GLY A 235 6.00 -15.43 8.16
CA GLY A 235 6.60 -14.63 9.24
C GLY A 235 5.65 -14.46 10.42
N GLU A 236 4.38 -14.17 10.14
CA GLU A 236 3.33 -14.06 11.15
C GLU A 236 3.10 -15.40 11.88
N LEU A 237 2.99 -16.52 11.15
CA LEU A 237 2.87 -17.84 11.75
C LEU A 237 4.08 -18.16 12.64
N CYS A 238 5.29 -17.80 12.23
CA CYS A 238 6.48 -17.96 13.06
C CYS A 238 6.35 -17.18 14.37
N LEU A 239 5.92 -15.91 14.32
CA LEU A 239 5.70 -15.08 15.51
C LEU A 239 4.61 -15.65 16.43
N VAL A 240 3.51 -16.16 15.86
CA VAL A 240 2.44 -16.83 16.61
C VAL A 240 2.98 -18.07 17.34
N MET A 241 3.77 -18.90 16.67
CA MET A 241 4.36 -20.10 17.26
C MET A 241 5.34 -19.77 18.39
N LEU A 242 6.21 -18.77 18.20
CA LEU A 242 7.14 -18.31 19.23
C LEU A 242 6.42 -17.71 20.44
N SER A 243 5.36 -16.95 20.20
CA SER A 243 4.52 -16.36 21.26
C SER A 243 3.80 -17.43 22.06
N MET A 244 3.20 -18.42 21.38
CA MET A 244 2.52 -19.53 22.04
C MET A 244 3.50 -20.38 22.86
N PHE A 245 4.69 -20.66 22.32
CA PHE A 245 5.74 -21.35 23.06
C PHE A 245 6.14 -20.58 24.33
N LEU A 246 6.36 -19.28 24.22
CA LEU A 246 6.73 -18.44 25.37
C LEU A 246 5.59 -18.38 26.40
N LEU A 247 4.35 -18.22 25.95
CA LEU A 247 3.16 -18.16 26.81
C LEU A 247 2.98 -19.46 27.62
N ARG A 248 3.07 -20.63 26.97
CA ARG A 248 2.94 -21.94 27.65
C ARG A 248 4.02 -22.16 28.71
N ASN A 249 5.26 -21.77 28.41
CA ASN A 249 6.36 -21.96 29.35
C ASN A 249 6.32 -20.98 30.53
N LEU A 250 5.89 -19.73 30.30
CA LEU A 250 5.63 -18.76 31.37
C LEU A 250 4.46 -19.19 32.26
N ASP A 251 3.42 -19.80 31.67
CA ASP A 251 2.26 -20.28 32.40
C ASP A 251 2.60 -21.39 33.39
N SER A 252 3.31 -22.42 32.91
CA SER A 252 3.79 -23.52 33.75
C SER A 252 4.68 -23.03 34.90
N HIS A 253 5.50 -22.00 34.69
CA HIS A 253 6.37 -21.46 35.74
C HIS A 253 5.56 -20.75 36.84
N TYR A 254 4.56 -19.96 36.46
CA TYR A 254 3.71 -19.24 37.41
C TYR A 254 2.81 -20.20 38.21
N GLU A 255 2.25 -21.24 37.57
CA GLU A 255 1.48 -22.25 38.29
C GLU A 255 2.33 -22.99 39.33
N LYS A 256 3.59 -23.31 39.01
CA LYS A 256 4.50 -23.95 39.98
C LYS A 256 4.80 -23.05 41.18
N LEU A 257 4.90 -21.74 40.97
CA LEU A 257 5.05 -20.77 42.05
C LEU A 257 3.80 -20.68 42.92
N LEU A 258 2.60 -20.69 42.31
CA LEU A 258 1.33 -20.67 43.02
C LEU A 258 1.07 -21.95 43.84
N ARG A 259 1.47 -23.13 43.34
CA ARG A 259 1.30 -24.40 44.06
C ARG A 259 2.35 -24.63 45.16
N GLY A 260 3.42 -23.86 45.17
CA GLY A 260 4.51 -23.95 46.17
C GLY A 260 4.38 -22.96 47.33
N LEU A 261 3.39 -22.07 47.29
CA LEU A 261 2.95 -21.16 48.35
C LEU A 261 1.71 -21.74 49.04
#